data_AF-A0A7W2Y8D0-F1
#
_entry.id   AF-A0A7W2Y8D0-F1
#
_cell.length_a   1.000
_cell.length_b   1.000
_cell.length_c   1.000
_cell.angle_alpha   90.00
_cell.angle_beta   90.00
_cell.angle_gamma   90.00
#
_symmetry.space_group_name_H-M   'P 1'
#
loop_
_entity.id
_entity.type
_entity.pdbx_description
1 polymer ?
#
loop_
_entity_poly.entity_id
_entity_poly.type
_entity_poly.pdbx_seq_one_letter_code
_entity_poly.pdbx_strand_id
1 'polypeptide(L)'
;MVSEKRKRYLDDYVDQRKRINISLSADEFLKVSHLANLNQTKRTSFITQLVQHHLNKSPFISSQLQDEIKEMKFLIRNVANNINQIAHRSNTLKVMVDERDLLMELKKLEDDIATFIHKEANK
;
A
#
# COMPACT_ATOMS: atom_id res chain seq x y z
N MET A 1 -1.12 -18.30 -43.32
CA MET A 1 -2.51 -18.37 -42.84
C MET A 1 -2.54 -17.94 -41.38
N VAL A 2 -3.34 -16.93 -41.03
CA VAL A 2 -3.53 -16.52 -39.63
C VAL A 2 -4.40 -17.58 -38.95
N SER A 3 -3.91 -18.20 -37.88
CA SER A 3 -4.64 -19.19 -37.10
C SER A 3 -6.00 -18.64 -36.65
N GLU A 4 -7.07 -19.41 -36.84
CA GLU A 4 -8.44 -19.13 -36.38
C GLU A 4 -8.51 -18.72 -34.89
N LYS A 5 -7.58 -19.22 -34.08
CA LYS A 5 -7.43 -18.86 -32.66
C LYS A 5 -7.00 -17.40 -32.47
N ARG A 6 -6.12 -16.89 -33.34
CA ARG A 6 -5.66 -15.50 -33.31
C ARG A 6 -6.76 -14.54 -33.75
N LYS A 7 -7.61 -14.96 -34.69
CA LYS A 7 -8.73 -14.15 -35.20
C LYS A 7 -9.79 -13.94 -34.12
N ARG A 8 -10.25 -15.03 -33.49
CA ARG A 8 -11.18 -14.97 -32.33
C ARG A 8 -10.63 -14.13 -31.18
N TYR A 9 -9.35 -14.29 -30.83
CA TYR A 9 -8.72 -13.46 -29.80
C TYR A 9 -8.75 -11.96 -30.11
N LEU A 10 -8.53 -11.58 -31.38
CA LEU A 10 -8.59 -10.18 -31.80
C LEU A 10 -10.02 -9.63 -31.78
N ASP A 11 -10.98 -10.44 -32.23
CA ASP A 11 -12.40 -10.06 -32.23
C ASP A 11 -12.91 -9.85 -30.79
N ASP A 12 -12.62 -10.79 -29.87
CA ASP A 12 -12.95 -10.67 -28.45
C ASP A 12 -12.28 -9.46 -27.78
N TYR A 13 -11.06 -9.12 -28.21
CA TYR A 13 -10.30 -7.99 -27.68
C TYR A 13 -10.92 -6.62 -28.05
N VAL A 14 -11.50 -6.52 -29.25
CA VAL A 14 -12.16 -5.29 -29.74
C VAL A 14 -13.48 -5.05 -29.01
N ASP A 15 -14.22 -6.10 -28.68
CA ASP A 15 -15.50 -5.95 -27.99
C ASP A 15 -15.35 -5.59 -26.51
N GLN A 16 -14.31 -6.12 -25.84
CA GLN A 16 -14.12 -5.94 -24.39
C GLN A 16 -13.41 -4.64 -23.99
N ARG A 17 -12.67 -3.99 -24.90
CA ARG A 17 -11.90 -2.78 -24.57
C ARG A 17 -12.35 -1.56 -25.39
N LYS A 18 -12.85 -0.54 -24.69
CA LYS A 18 -13.11 0.77 -25.28
C LYS A 18 -11.94 1.72 -24.97
N ARG A 19 -11.57 2.54 -25.96
CA ARG A 19 -10.52 3.56 -25.80
C ARG A 19 -11.17 4.92 -25.61
N ILE A 20 -10.67 5.67 -24.64
CA ILE A 20 -11.07 7.05 -24.38
C ILE A 20 -9.85 7.92 -24.63
N ASN A 21 -10.03 8.97 -25.44
CA ASN A 21 -9.01 9.99 -25.66
C ASN A 21 -9.34 11.20 -24.78
N ILE A 22 -8.39 11.61 -23.95
CA ILE A 22 -8.49 12.80 -23.10
C ILE A 22 -7.45 13.82 -23.54
N SER A 23 -7.84 15.09 -23.58
CA SER A 23 -6.92 16.20 -23.83
C SER A 23 -6.57 16.83 -22.49
N LEU A 24 -5.28 16.97 -22.20
CA LEU A 24 -4.76 17.64 -21.02
C LEU A 24 -4.03 18.91 -21.46
N SER A 25 -4.09 19.94 -20.63
CA SER A 25 -3.16 21.06 -20.74
C SER A 25 -1.71 20.59 -20.51
N ALA A 26 -0.74 21.41 -20.95
CA ALA A 26 0.67 21.08 -20.76
C ALA A 26 1.03 20.91 -19.26
N ASP A 27 0.47 21.74 -18.39
CA ASP A 27 0.69 21.68 -16.94
C ASP A 27 0.10 20.40 -16.33
N GLU A 28 -1.14 20.05 -16.67
CA GLU A 28 -1.77 18.81 -16.22
C GLU A 28 -0.98 17.58 -16.68
N PHE A 29 -0.50 17.58 -17.92
CA PHE A 29 0.32 16.50 -18.45
C PHE A 29 1.63 16.32 -17.69
N LEU A 30 2.30 17.43 -17.31
CA LEU A 30 3.51 17.39 -16.50
C LEU A 30 3.24 16.82 -15.10
N LYS A 31 2.14 17.25 -14.46
CA LYS A 31 1.72 16.72 -13.15
C LYS A 31 1.44 15.22 -13.20
N VAL A 32 0.70 14.76 -14.20
CA VAL A 32 0.43 13.32 -14.41
C VAL A 32 1.73 12.55 -14.67
N SER A 33 2.65 13.12 -15.46
CA SER A 33 3.94 12.50 -15.73
C SER A 33 4.79 12.37 -14.46
N HIS A 34 4.83 13.42 -13.64
CA HIS A 34 5.54 13.40 -12.38
C HIS A 34 4.98 12.36 -11.40
N LEU A 35 3.66 12.33 -11.20
CA LEU A 35 3.00 11.37 -10.32
C LEU A 35 3.14 9.92 -10.80
N ALA A 36 3.07 9.69 -12.12
CA ALA A 36 3.29 8.37 -12.70
C ALA A 36 4.72 7.88 -12.45
N ASN A 37 5.72 8.77 -12.56
CA ASN A 37 7.12 8.45 -12.26
C ASN A 37 7.33 8.12 -10.79
N LEU A 38 6.76 8.90 -9.86
CA LEU A 38 6.82 8.62 -8.43
C LEU A 38 6.22 7.24 -8.10
N ASN A 39 5.14 6.86 -8.76
CA ASN A 39 4.50 5.56 -8.59
C ASN A 39 5.14 4.44 -9.44
N GLN A 40 6.24 4.71 -10.15
CA GLN A 40 6.93 3.76 -11.02
C GLN A 40 6.01 3.10 -12.08
N THR A 41 5.05 3.87 -12.61
CA THR A 41 4.10 3.39 -13.63
C THR A 41 4.14 4.24 -14.89
N LYS A 42 3.59 3.71 -15.99
CA LYS A 42 3.36 4.51 -17.20
C LYS A 42 2.19 5.46 -16.97
N ARG A 43 2.26 6.67 -17.52
CA ARG A 43 1.21 7.72 -17.45
C ARG A 43 -0.21 7.20 -17.72
N THR A 44 -0.38 6.43 -18.79
CA THR A 44 -1.69 5.85 -19.16
C THR A 44 -2.16 4.80 -18.15
N SER A 45 -1.24 3.98 -17.63
CA SER A 45 -1.53 3.01 -16.58
C SER A 45 -1.90 3.72 -15.27
N PHE A 46 -1.18 4.76 -14.89
CA PHE A 46 -1.46 5.59 -13.70
C PHE A 46 -2.87 6.18 -13.75
N ILE A 47 -3.22 6.83 -14.86
CA ILE A 47 -4.58 7.39 -15.05
C ILE A 47 -5.63 6.29 -15.02
N THR A 48 -5.38 5.14 -15.67
CA THR A 48 -6.31 4.00 -15.65
C THR A 48 -6.53 3.48 -14.22
N GLN A 49 -5.46 3.35 -13.44
CA GLN A 49 -5.54 2.95 -12.04
C GLN A 49 -6.33 3.97 -11.22
N LEU A 50 -6.02 5.26 -11.36
CA LEU A 50 -6.73 6.34 -10.67
C LEU A 50 -8.25 6.28 -10.93
N VAL A 51 -8.65 6.12 -12.20
CA VAL A 51 -10.06 5.97 -12.59
C VAL A 51 -10.67 4.71 -11.98
N GLN A 52 -9.98 3.57 -12.02
CA GLN A 52 -10.46 2.33 -11.42
C GLN A 52 -10.65 2.44 -9.91
N HIS A 53 -9.71 3.06 -9.19
CA HIS A 53 -9.81 3.32 -7.76
C HIS A 53 -11.04 4.19 -7.45
N HIS A 54 -11.22 5.28 -8.20
CA HIS A 54 -12.38 6.15 -8.05
C HIS A 54 -13.71 5.43 -8.30
N LEU A 55 -13.80 4.61 -9.36
CA LEU A 55 -14.99 3.81 -9.66
C LEU A 55 -15.30 2.77 -8.58
N ASN A 56 -14.26 2.14 -8.02
CA ASN A 56 -14.38 1.13 -6.98
C ASN A 56 -14.60 1.73 -5.58
N LYS A 57 -14.73 3.06 -5.46
CA LYS A 57 -14.79 3.79 -4.17
C LYS A 57 -13.63 3.40 -3.23
N SER A 58 -12.49 3.07 -3.82
CA SER A 58 -11.27 2.69 -3.11
C SER A 58 -10.30 3.86 -3.18
N PRO A 59 -9.72 4.30 -2.05
CA PRO A 59 -8.70 5.34 -2.10
C PRO A 59 -7.52 4.86 -2.95
N PHE A 60 -7.01 5.73 -3.83
CA PHE A 60 -5.73 5.50 -4.47
C PHE A 60 -4.64 5.64 -3.41
N ILE A 61 -3.91 4.55 -3.15
CA ILE A 61 -2.78 4.53 -2.22
C ILE A 61 -1.54 4.24 -3.06
N SER A 62 -0.58 5.17 -3.03
CA SER A 62 0.70 5.01 -3.74
C SER A 62 1.43 3.75 -3.27
N SER A 63 2.25 3.16 -4.14
CA SER A 63 3.04 1.96 -3.80
C SER A 63 3.92 2.18 -2.57
N GLN A 64 4.59 3.33 -2.49
CA GLN A 64 5.39 3.71 -1.33
C GLN A 64 4.56 3.70 -0.04
N LEU A 65 3.38 4.35 -0.04
CA LEU A 65 2.53 4.38 1.14
C LEU A 65 1.96 2.99 1.50
N GLN A 66 1.76 2.10 0.52
CA GLN A 66 1.38 0.71 0.81
C GLN A 66 2.50 -0.05 1.52
N ASP A 67 3.75 0.12 1.09
CA ASP A 67 4.91 -0.50 1.73
C ASP A 67 5.09 0.03 3.16
N GLU A 68 4.93 1.33 3.34
CA GLU A 68 4.91 2.00 4.64
C GLU A 68 3.84 1.44 5.59
N ILE A 69 2.58 1.33 5.11
CA ILE A 69 1.48 0.74 5.89
C ILE A 69 1.77 -0.72 6.23
N LYS A 70 2.40 -1.46 5.31
CA LYS A 70 2.74 -2.87 5.51
C LYS A 70 3.80 -3.02 6.60
N GLU A 71 4.84 -2.19 6.59
CA GLU A 71 5.87 -2.16 7.62
C GLU A 71 5.29 -1.82 9.00
N MET A 72 4.44 -0.80 9.08
CA MET A 72 3.74 -0.44 10.31
C MET A 72 2.88 -1.59 10.84
N LYS A 73 2.16 -2.32 9.96
CA LYS A 73 1.40 -3.52 10.36
C LYS A 73 2.28 -4.63 10.93
N PHE A 74 3.51 -4.80 10.45
CA PHE A 74 4.44 -5.78 11.00
C PHE A 74 4.90 -5.39 12.40
N LEU A 75 5.26 -4.13 12.63
CA LEU A 75 5.64 -3.63 13.94
C LEU A 75 4.53 -3.85 14.97
N ILE A 76 3.29 -3.49 14.62
CA ILE A 76 2.12 -3.71 15.49
C ILE A 76 1.91 -5.20 15.80
N ARG A 77 2.04 -6.09 14.79
CA ARG A 77 1.90 -7.54 15.01
C ARG A 77 2.98 -8.09 15.93
N ASN A 78 4.22 -7.64 15.79
CA ASN A 78 5.31 -8.08 16.66
C ASN A 78 5.05 -7.71 18.11
N VAL A 79 4.58 -6.49 18.37
CA VAL A 79 4.18 -6.05 19.71
C VAL A 79 3.02 -6.88 20.23
N ALA A 80 1.96 -7.07 19.44
CA ALA A 80 0.83 -7.90 19.85
C ALA A 80 1.27 -9.34 20.22
N ASN A 81 2.22 -9.91 19.47
CA ASN A 81 2.80 -11.21 19.77
C ASN A 81 3.60 -11.20 21.08
N ASN A 82 4.40 -10.16 21.32
CA ASN A 82 5.17 -10.01 22.56
C ASN A 82 4.24 -9.88 23.78
N ILE A 83 3.20 -9.04 23.67
CA ILE A 83 2.15 -8.89 24.70
C ILE A 83 1.47 -10.23 24.96
N ASN A 84 1.11 -10.98 23.92
CA ASN A 84 0.43 -12.27 24.06
C ASN A 84 1.33 -13.31 24.77
N GLN A 85 2.64 -13.30 24.49
CA GLN A 85 3.60 -14.16 25.18
C GLN A 85 3.74 -13.80 26.67
N ILE A 86 3.80 -12.51 26.99
CA ILE A 86 3.85 -12.01 28.36
C ILE A 86 2.60 -12.42 29.13
N ALA A 87 1.42 -12.21 28.54
CA ALA A 87 0.14 -12.61 29.11
C ALA A 87 0.07 -14.12 29.37
N HIS A 88 0.49 -14.94 28.40
CA HIS A 88 0.50 -16.40 28.55
C HIS A 88 1.47 -16.86 29.64
N ARG A 89 2.65 -16.23 29.75
CA ARG A 89 3.62 -16.50 30.83
C ARG A 89 3.08 -16.10 32.20
N SER A 90 2.44 -14.93 32.32
CA SER A 90 1.79 -14.49 33.57
C SER A 90 0.73 -15.50 34.04
N ASN A 91 -0.11 -15.94 33.09
CA ASN A 91 -1.21 -16.86 33.39
C ASN A 91 -0.70 -18.26 33.76
N THR A 92 0.39 -18.70 33.12
CA THR A 92 1.00 -20.01 33.36
C THR A 92 1.81 -20.05 34.66
N LEU A 93 2.52 -18.97 34.99
CA LEU A 93 3.38 -18.89 36.18
C LEU A 93 2.61 -18.44 37.44
N LYS A 94 1.38 -17.92 37.31
CA LYS A 94 0.58 -17.33 38.42
C LYS A 94 1.34 -16.28 39.24
N VAL A 95 2.33 -15.63 38.63
CA VAL A 95 3.04 -14.48 39.20
C VAL A 95 2.62 -13.25 38.41
N MET A 96 2.35 -12.15 39.12
CA MET A 96 2.09 -10.85 38.53
C MET A 96 3.26 -10.50 37.61
N VAL A 97 2.99 -10.34 36.31
CA VAL A 97 4.01 -9.91 35.36
C VAL A 97 4.45 -8.49 35.72
N ASP A 98 5.76 -8.26 35.68
CA ASP A 98 6.35 -6.94 35.87
C ASP A 98 5.84 -6.01 34.75
N GLU A 99 4.91 -5.11 35.11
CA GLU A 99 4.28 -4.14 34.19
C GLU A 99 5.31 -3.31 33.40
N ARG A 100 6.54 -3.23 33.91
CA ARG A 100 7.66 -2.54 33.25
C ARG A 100 8.04 -3.13 31.90
N ASP A 101 8.02 -4.45 31.74
CA ASP A 101 8.39 -5.09 30.47
C ASP A 101 7.36 -4.77 29.37
N LEU A 102 6.08 -4.74 29.74
CA LEU A 102 5.00 -4.34 28.84
C LEU A 102 5.10 -2.86 28.44
N LEU A 103 5.35 -1.99 29.41
CA LEU A 103 5.56 -0.56 29.19
C LEU A 103 6.77 -0.28 28.29
N MET A 104 7.84 -1.07 28.43
CA MET A 104 9.02 -0.98 27.57
C MET A 104 8.72 -1.35 26.11
N GLU A 105 7.95 -2.41 25.88
CA GLU A 105 7.54 -2.81 24.52
C GLU A 105 6.60 -1.79 23.87
N LEU A 106 5.70 -1.19 24.64
CA LEU A 106 4.84 -0.09 24.17
C LEU A 106 5.65 1.16 23.83
N LYS A 107 6.62 1.52 24.67
CA LYS A 107 7.51 2.65 24.42
C LYS A 107 8.36 2.43 23.18
N LYS A 108 8.88 1.22 22.99
CA LYS A 108 9.64 0.87 21.79
C LYS A 108 8.80 1.00 20.51
N LEU A 109 7.52 0.61 20.56
CA LEU A 109 6.60 0.83 19.45
C LEU A 109 6.39 2.31 19.15
N GLU A 110 6.21 3.13 20.20
CA GLU A 110 6.06 4.57 20.06
C GLU A 110 7.30 5.21 19.41
N ASP A 111 8.49 4.82 19.87
CA ASP A 111 9.77 5.30 19.33
C ASP A 111 9.98 4.84 17.87
N ASP A 112 9.63 3.59 17.54
CA ASP A 112 9.74 3.04 16.18
C ASP A 112 8.78 3.76 15.21
N ILE A 113 7.54 4.01 15.64
CA ILE A 113 6.55 4.77 14.85
C ILE A 113 6.99 6.22 14.69
N ALA A 114 7.47 6.87 15.74
CA ALA A 114 7.94 8.26 15.69
C ALA A 114 9.15 8.39 14.74
N THR A 115 10.10 7.46 14.82
CA THR A 115 11.27 7.41 13.93
C THR A 115 10.85 7.23 12.47
N PHE A 116 9.91 6.34 12.22
CA PHE A 116 9.36 6.10 10.90
C PHE A 116 8.68 7.34 10.32
N ILE A 117 7.80 8.00 11.08
CA ILE A 117 7.12 9.23 10.67
C ILE A 117 8.15 10.34 10.39
N HIS A 118 9.15 10.53 11.25
CA HIS A 118 10.19 11.53 11.05
C HIS A 118 11.04 11.27 9.80
N LYS A 119 11.31 10.00 9.48
CA LYS A 119 12.07 9.63 8.28
C LYS A 119 11.29 9.94 7.00
N GLU A 120 9.99 9.65 6.97
CA GLU A 120 9.16 9.92 5.80
C GLU A 120 8.76 11.40 5.68
N ALA A 121 8.64 12.15 6.79
CA ALA A 121 8.38 13.59 6.75
C ALA A 121 9.56 14.45 6.26
N ASN A 122 10.78 13.91 6.26
CA ASN A 122 12.02 14.60 5.86
C ASN A 122 12.58 14.11 4.51
N LYS A 123 11.86 13.25 3.79
CA LYS A 123 12.13 12.86 2.40
C LYS A 123 11.41 13.78 1.42
#